data_AF-A0A7S3HZU8-F1
#
_entry.id   AF-A0A7S3HZU8-F1
#
_cell.length_a   1.000
_cell.length_b   1.000
_cell.length_c   1.000
_cell.angle_alpha   90.00
_cell.angle_beta   90.00
_cell.angle_gamma   90.00
#
_symmetry.space_group_name_H-M   'P 1'
#
loop_
_entity.id
_entity.type
_entity.pdbx_description
1 polymer ?
#
loop_
_entity_poly.entity_id
_entity_poly.type
_entity_poly.pdbx_seq_one_letter_code
_entity_poly.pdbx_strand_id
1 'polypeptide(L)'
;MSTELSLYEDTLIPNEFLGIAADLVPIEWLRIMAAIASFCMLAKVFDWLRLFEETAFYILLMSETLKDISSFLILLLTALMMFGVPMIMLNLNRSADASVVESTFGPWVFNMFLNQYLLALGEFNYGNFAGQPQAIFCYVIFIGATFFTQITMLNMLIAIMGDSFERVIENRDVNSTKMKLNFMNDMAGTVGQYSSEDEPEVFMFVVKPEESDVQDGDEWEGSINKITRLMHQDIDGLTEVLTKRNDKLQ
;
A
#
# COMPACT_ATOMS: atom_id res chain seq x y z
N MET A 1 13.09 -23.51 -44.22
CA MET A 1 11.69 -23.98 -44.26
C MET A 1 11.47 -25.19 -43.33
N SER A 2 12.18 -25.27 -42.20
CA SER A 2 12.09 -26.38 -41.24
C SER A 2 12.15 -25.92 -39.78
N THR A 3 12.19 -24.60 -39.54
CA THR A 3 12.34 -24.01 -38.20
C THR A 3 11.05 -23.38 -37.68
N GLU A 4 10.05 -23.17 -38.54
CA GLU A 4 8.74 -22.64 -38.12
C GLU A 4 7.76 -23.74 -37.70
N LEU A 5 8.04 -25.00 -38.05
CA LEU A 5 7.13 -26.12 -37.74
C LEU A 5 7.28 -26.65 -36.29
N SER A 6 8.34 -26.29 -35.57
CA SER A 6 8.61 -26.79 -34.21
C SER A 6 8.07 -25.89 -33.10
N LEU A 7 7.52 -24.71 -33.42
CA LEU A 7 6.94 -23.79 -32.43
C LEU A 7 5.45 -24.04 -32.16
N TYR A 8 4.83 -24.93 -32.95
CA TYR A 8 3.38 -25.20 -32.86
C TYR A 8 3.04 -26.36 -31.92
N GLU A 9 4.03 -27.16 -31.50
CA GLU A 9 3.78 -28.39 -30.73
C GLU A 9 3.78 -28.17 -29.20
N ASP A 10 4.30 -27.02 -28.71
CA ASP A 10 4.48 -26.73 -27.29
C ASP A 10 3.59 -25.59 -26.75
N THR A 11 2.43 -25.34 -27.36
CA THR A 11 1.45 -24.37 -26.81
C THR A 11 0.36 -25.07 -26.00
N LEU A 12 0.26 -24.72 -24.71
CA LEU A 12 -0.82 -25.08 -23.76
C LEU A 12 -2.24 -24.63 -24.17
N ILE A 13 -2.42 -24.12 -25.40
CA ILE A 13 -3.68 -23.58 -25.92
C ILE A 13 -4.20 -24.56 -26.97
N PRO A 14 -5.46 -25.05 -26.86
CA PRO A 14 -6.03 -25.99 -27.82
C PRO A 14 -5.97 -25.46 -29.26
N ASN A 15 -5.56 -26.33 -30.20
CA ASN A 15 -5.33 -26.02 -31.62
C ASN A 15 -6.55 -25.40 -32.34
N GLU A 16 -7.77 -25.61 -31.84
CA GLU A 16 -9.00 -25.02 -32.39
C GLU A 16 -9.10 -23.50 -32.20
N PHE A 17 -8.53 -22.95 -31.12
CA PHE A 17 -8.49 -21.49 -30.89
C PHE A 17 -7.38 -20.80 -31.68
N LEU A 18 -6.30 -21.52 -32.00
CA LEU A 18 -5.19 -21.00 -32.80
C LEU A 18 -5.60 -20.70 -34.24
N GLY A 19 -6.49 -21.51 -34.85
CA GLY A 19 -6.92 -21.30 -36.23
C GLY A 19 -7.76 -20.03 -36.46
N ILE A 20 -8.47 -19.55 -35.43
CA ILE A 20 -9.30 -18.33 -35.51
C ILE A 20 -8.49 -17.09 -35.08
N ALA A 21 -7.56 -17.24 -34.13
CA ALA A 21 -6.75 -16.13 -33.62
C ALA A 21 -5.51 -15.82 -34.48
N ALA A 22 -4.95 -16.82 -35.17
CA ALA A 22 -3.75 -16.65 -36.01
C ALA A 22 -3.95 -15.71 -37.20
N ASP A 23 -5.20 -15.50 -37.64
CA ASP A 23 -5.52 -14.66 -38.79
C ASP A 23 -5.72 -13.17 -38.43
N LEU A 24 -5.84 -12.82 -37.14
CA LEU A 24 -6.06 -11.43 -36.70
C LEU A 24 -4.96 -10.85 -35.79
N VAL A 25 -4.22 -11.67 -35.02
CA VAL A 25 -3.21 -11.16 -34.07
C VAL A 25 -1.97 -12.10 -34.01
N PRO A 26 -0.74 -11.57 -34.05
CA PRO A 26 0.47 -12.37 -33.89
C PRO A 26 0.51 -13.11 -32.54
N ILE A 27 1.01 -14.34 -32.54
CA ILE A 27 1.08 -15.22 -31.35
C ILE A 27 1.83 -14.56 -30.17
N GLU A 28 2.83 -13.74 -30.44
CA GLU A 28 3.60 -13.01 -29.42
C GLU A 28 2.72 -12.04 -28.63
N TRP A 29 1.89 -11.25 -29.33
CA TRP A 29 0.97 -10.31 -28.69
C TRP A 29 -0.10 -11.04 -27.89
N LEU A 30 -0.59 -12.17 -28.40
CA LEU A 30 -1.54 -13.01 -27.68
C LEU A 30 -0.95 -13.49 -26.34
N ARG A 31 0.32 -13.91 -26.31
CA ARG A 31 1.00 -14.33 -25.07
C ARG A 31 1.18 -13.18 -24.08
N ILE A 32 1.53 -11.98 -24.55
CA ILE A 32 1.63 -10.78 -23.69
C ILE A 32 0.27 -10.44 -23.09
N MET A 33 -0.79 -10.43 -23.91
CA MET A 33 -2.15 -10.16 -23.43
C MET A 33 -2.63 -11.24 -22.46
N ALA A 34 -2.32 -12.51 -22.72
CA ALA A 34 -2.63 -13.61 -21.81
C ALA A 34 -1.89 -13.49 -20.47
N ALA A 35 -0.64 -13.03 -20.48
CA ALA A 35 0.14 -12.79 -19.26
C ALA A 35 -0.44 -11.62 -18.43
N ILE A 36 -0.85 -10.53 -19.10
CA ILE A 36 -1.52 -9.41 -18.43
C ILE A 36 -2.88 -9.87 -17.86
N ALA A 37 -3.66 -10.62 -18.65
CA ALA A 37 -4.96 -11.14 -18.22
C ALA A 37 -4.84 -12.09 -17.03
N SER A 38 -3.85 -13.01 -17.03
CA SER A 38 -3.62 -13.92 -15.92
C SER A 38 -3.16 -13.19 -14.67
N PHE A 39 -2.29 -12.18 -14.80
CA PHE A 39 -1.93 -11.29 -13.70
C PHE A 39 -3.14 -10.55 -13.12
N CYS A 40 -3.97 -9.93 -13.97
CA CYS A 40 -5.18 -9.23 -13.53
C CYS A 40 -6.19 -10.16 -12.85
N MET A 41 -6.35 -11.39 -13.35
CA MET A 41 -7.19 -12.41 -12.72
C MET A 41 -6.67 -12.81 -11.34
N LEU A 42 -5.35 -12.97 -11.19
CA LEU A 42 -4.75 -13.23 -9.89
C LEU A 42 -4.87 -12.02 -8.94
N ALA A 43 -4.76 -10.80 -9.46
CA ALA A 43 -4.97 -9.59 -8.68
C ALA A 43 -6.41 -9.51 -8.13
N LYS A 44 -7.42 -10.00 -8.87
CA LYS A 44 -8.81 -10.10 -8.37
C LYS A 44 -8.98 -11.03 -7.18
N VAL A 45 -8.06 -11.95 -6.92
CA VAL A 45 -8.10 -12.77 -5.70
C VAL A 45 -8.01 -11.88 -4.46
N PHE A 46 -7.31 -10.74 -4.50
CA PHE A 46 -7.30 -9.78 -3.40
C PHE A 46 -8.69 -9.19 -3.12
N ASP A 47 -9.53 -9.00 -4.13
CA ASP A 47 -10.91 -8.54 -3.93
C ASP A 47 -11.75 -9.60 -3.21
N TRP A 48 -11.53 -10.89 -3.52
CA TRP A 48 -12.22 -12.00 -2.84
C TRP A 48 -11.80 -12.15 -1.39
N LEU A 49 -10.53 -11.85 -1.07
CA LEU A 49 -10.06 -11.81 0.30
C LEU A 49 -10.76 -10.73 1.16
N ARG A 50 -11.46 -9.77 0.54
CA ARG A 50 -12.30 -8.80 1.27
C ARG A 50 -13.53 -9.45 1.92
N LEU A 51 -13.92 -10.65 1.46
CA LEU A 51 -15.08 -11.38 1.99
C LEU A 51 -14.85 -11.93 3.40
N PHE A 52 -13.62 -12.34 3.74
CA PHE A 52 -13.32 -12.91 5.06
C PHE A 52 -12.93 -11.80 6.03
N GLU A 53 -13.54 -11.79 7.22
CA GLU A 53 -13.39 -10.69 8.19
C GLU A 53 -11.94 -10.46 8.65
N GLU A 54 -11.17 -11.53 8.81
CA GLU A 54 -9.76 -11.45 9.21
C GLU A 54 -8.87 -10.89 8.09
N THR A 55 -9.10 -11.26 6.83
CA THR A 55 -8.28 -10.81 5.69
C THR A 55 -8.70 -9.43 5.16
N ALA A 56 -9.97 -9.08 5.32
CA ALA A 56 -10.55 -7.78 5.02
C ALA A 56 -9.80 -6.63 5.72
N PHE A 57 -9.43 -6.83 6.99
CA PHE A 57 -8.65 -5.86 7.75
C PHE A 57 -7.29 -5.57 7.11
N TYR A 58 -6.54 -6.60 6.69
CA TYR A 58 -5.24 -6.42 6.04
C TYR A 58 -5.34 -5.72 4.69
N ILE A 59 -6.41 -5.97 3.93
CA ILE A 59 -6.65 -5.28 2.65
C ILE A 59 -6.97 -3.80 2.88
N LEU A 60 -7.78 -3.49 3.89
CA LEU A 60 -8.06 -2.10 4.27
C LEU A 60 -6.79 -1.37 4.66
N LEU A 61 -5.96 -2.01 5.48
CA LEU A 61 -4.67 -1.47 5.90
C LEU A 61 -3.74 -1.24 4.69
N MET A 62 -3.67 -2.19 3.76
CA MET A 62 -2.87 -2.04 2.54
C MET A 62 -3.40 -0.92 1.64
N SER A 63 -4.71 -0.80 1.48
CA SER A 63 -5.32 0.28 0.68
C SER A 63 -5.04 1.66 1.29
N GLU A 64 -5.11 1.79 2.61
CA GLU A 64 -4.87 3.06 3.30
C GLU A 64 -3.38 3.44 3.25
N THR A 65 -2.48 2.49 3.49
CA THR A 65 -1.03 2.73 3.39
C THR A 65 -0.61 3.09 1.95
N LEU A 66 -1.15 2.44 0.92
CA LEU A 66 -0.90 2.81 -0.47
C LEU A 66 -1.35 4.24 -0.80
N LYS A 67 -2.49 4.68 -0.25
CA LYS A 67 -2.99 6.04 -0.44
C LYS A 67 -2.06 7.07 0.20
N ASP A 68 -1.56 6.80 1.40
CA ASP A 68 -0.65 7.71 2.10
C ASP A 68 0.74 7.76 1.43
N ILE A 69 1.26 6.60 0.98
CA ILE A 69 2.53 6.51 0.25
C ILE A 69 2.46 7.27 -1.09
N SER A 70 1.29 7.33 -1.74
CA SER A 70 1.15 7.97 -3.06
C SER A 70 1.59 9.45 -3.06
N SER A 71 1.31 10.17 -1.97
CA SER A 71 1.75 11.58 -1.81
C SER A 71 3.26 11.66 -1.62
N PHE A 72 3.84 10.72 -0.87
CA PHE A 72 5.28 10.61 -0.66
C PHE A 72 6.05 10.20 -1.94
N LEU A 73 5.42 9.43 -2.83
CA LEU A 73 6.04 8.96 -4.07
C LEU A 73 6.49 10.12 -4.97
N ILE A 74 5.81 11.27 -4.93
CA ILE A 74 6.21 12.49 -5.65
C ILE A 74 7.53 13.04 -5.10
N LEU A 75 7.71 13.04 -3.78
CA LEU A 75 8.95 13.45 -3.14
C LEU A 75 10.08 12.48 -3.48
N LEU A 76 9.80 11.17 -3.45
CA LEU A 76 10.76 10.14 -3.87
C LEU A 76 11.17 10.34 -5.33
N LEU A 77 10.23 10.51 -6.25
CA LEU A 77 10.51 10.74 -7.67
C LEU A 77 11.37 11.99 -7.89
N THR A 78 11.08 13.07 -7.15
CA THR A 78 11.87 14.30 -7.19
C THR A 78 13.30 14.06 -6.69
N ALA A 79 13.47 13.29 -5.63
CA ALA A 79 14.77 12.90 -5.12
C ALA A 79 15.55 12.02 -6.11
N LEU A 80 14.88 11.08 -6.79
CA LEU A 80 15.50 10.27 -7.83
C LEU A 80 16.00 11.17 -8.99
N MET A 81 15.21 12.16 -9.42
CA MET A 81 15.64 13.11 -10.46
C MET A 81 16.81 13.99 -9.99
N MET A 82 16.80 14.43 -8.73
CA MET A 82 17.82 15.31 -8.15
C MET A 82 19.23 14.71 -8.24
N PHE A 83 19.37 13.40 -8.01
CA PHE A 83 20.66 12.70 -8.13
C PHE A 83 20.87 12.02 -9.49
N GLY A 84 19.79 11.60 -10.15
CA GLY A 84 19.85 10.93 -11.44
C GLY A 84 20.29 11.84 -12.59
N VAL A 85 19.82 13.10 -12.63
CA VAL A 85 20.18 14.04 -13.71
C VAL A 85 21.69 14.36 -13.70
N PRO A 86 22.31 14.71 -12.56
CA PRO A 86 23.77 14.86 -12.48
C PRO A 86 24.53 13.60 -12.92
N MET A 87 24.07 12.40 -12.54
CA MET A 87 24.72 11.14 -12.90
C MET A 87 24.71 10.89 -14.41
N ILE A 88 23.62 11.21 -15.10
CA ILE A 88 23.58 11.16 -16.57
C ILE A 88 24.47 12.23 -17.21
N MET A 89 24.51 13.44 -16.67
CA MET A 89 25.39 14.48 -17.20
C MET A 89 26.86 14.07 -17.10
N LEU A 90 27.26 13.37 -16.04
CA LEU A 90 28.59 12.79 -15.90
C LEU A 90 28.82 11.61 -16.85
N ASN A 91 27.77 10.85 -17.17
CA ASN A 91 27.83 9.76 -18.13
C ASN A 91 28.18 10.24 -19.54
N LEU A 92 27.75 11.45 -19.94
CA LEU A 92 28.09 12.04 -21.24
C LEU A 92 29.59 12.32 -21.43
N ASN A 93 30.35 12.44 -20.34
CA ASN A 93 31.80 12.67 -20.39
C ASN A 93 32.60 11.37 -20.55
N ARG A 94 31.94 10.21 -20.73
CA ARG A 94 32.57 8.89 -20.72
C ARG A 94 32.25 8.10 -21.99
N SER A 95 33.11 7.15 -22.32
CA SER A 95 32.88 6.18 -23.41
C SER A 95 31.85 5.13 -22.98
N ALA A 96 31.22 4.46 -23.96
CA ALA A 96 30.18 3.46 -23.75
C ALA A 96 30.62 2.30 -22.82
N ASP A 97 31.91 1.94 -22.84
CA ASP A 97 32.47 0.86 -22.01
C ASP A 97 32.71 1.26 -20.54
N ALA A 98 32.59 2.55 -20.19
CA ALA A 98 32.81 3.09 -18.85
C ALA A 98 31.61 3.89 -18.32
N SER A 99 30.40 3.54 -18.78
CA SER A 99 29.17 4.24 -18.41
C SER A 99 28.87 4.11 -16.91
N VAL A 100 28.47 5.24 -16.31
CA VAL A 100 27.94 5.35 -14.95
C VAL A 100 26.50 4.82 -14.88
N VAL A 101 25.75 5.03 -15.95
CA VAL A 101 24.34 4.63 -16.09
C VAL A 101 24.26 3.59 -17.19
N GLU A 102 23.78 2.39 -16.85
CA GLU A 102 23.59 1.31 -17.79
C GLU A 102 22.46 1.63 -18.78
N SER A 103 22.71 1.41 -20.07
CA SER A 103 21.76 1.70 -21.14
C SER A 103 20.86 0.51 -21.44
N THR A 104 19.95 0.17 -20.52
CA THR A 104 18.99 -0.94 -20.70
C THR A 104 17.91 -0.60 -21.73
N PHE A 105 17.47 0.65 -21.77
CA PHE A 105 16.43 1.16 -22.68
C PHE A 105 17.01 2.18 -23.67
N GLY A 106 16.28 2.42 -24.77
CA GLY A 106 16.64 3.45 -25.76
C GLY A 106 16.63 4.88 -25.19
N PRO A 107 15.57 5.30 -24.47
CA PRO A 107 15.52 6.67 -23.94
C PRO A 107 16.34 6.84 -22.65
N TRP A 108 17.20 7.87 -22.61
CA TRP A 108 18.07 8.18 -21.47
C TRP A 108 17.32 8.41 -20.15
N VAL A 109 16.10 8.94 -20.21
CA VAL A 109 15.26 9.20 -19.03
C VAL A 109 14.90 7.90 -18.30
N PHE A 110 14.56 6.84 -19.03
CA PHE A 110 14.22 5.56 -18.41
C PHE A 110 15.46 4.88 -17.80
N ASN A 111 16.61 5.00 -18.45
CA ASN A 111 17.88 4.52 -17.90
C ASN A 111 18.25 5.25 -16.61
N MET A 112 17.99 6.56 -16.56
CA MET A 112 18.16 7.38 -15.35
C MET A 112 17.34 6.83 -14.19
N PHE A 113 16.03 6.67 -14.43
CA PHE A 113 15.09 6.25 -13.40
C PHE A 113 15.39 4.83 -12.95
N LEU A 114 15.69 3.92 -13.88
CA LEU A 114 16.04 2.55 -13.55
C LEU A 114 17.31 2.50 -12.69
N ASN A 115 18.39 3.15 -13.11
CA ASN A 115 19.66 3.13 -12.36
C ASN A 115 19.50 3.74 -10.97
N GLN A 116 18.79 4.86 -10.86
CA GLN A 116 18.55 5.52 -9.57
C GLN A 116 17.56 4.72 -8.69
N TYR A 117 16.60 4.03 -9.28
CA TYR A 117 15.69 3.12 -8.57
C TYR A 117 16.45 1.90 -8.02
N LEU A 118 17.31 1.27 -8.83
CA LEU A 118 18.17 0.17 -8.39
C LEU A 118 19.11 0.63 -7.27
N LEU A 119 19.68 1.84 -7.38
CA LEU A 119 20.45 2.47 -6.32
C LEU A 119 19.62 2.66 -5.03
N ALA A 120 18.37 3.09 -5.16
CA ALA A 120 17.46 3.23 -4.02
C ALA A 120 17.17 1.90 -3.33
N LEU A 121 17.10 0.79 -4.09
CA LEU A 121 16.94 -0.57 -3.56
C LEU A 121 18.22 -1.15 -2.92
N GLY A 122 19.37 -0.52 -3.11
CA GLY A 122 20.65 -0.99 -2.57
C GLY A 122 21.55 -1.70 -3.56
N GLU A 123 21.22 -1.69 -4.85
CA GLU A 123 22.09 -2.21 -5.89
C GLU A 123 23.10 -1.14 -6.32
N PHE A 124 24.38 -1.43 -6.12
CA PHE A 124 25.45 -0.46 -6.28
C PHE A 124 26.31 -0.75 -7.51
N ASN A 125 26.18 0.05 -8.56
CA ASN A 125 27.01 -0.05 -9.77
C ASN A 125 28.16 0.97 -9.73
N TYR A 126 29.20 0.71 -8.91
CA TYR A 126 30.40 1.57 -8.79
C TYR A 126 31.64 1.05 -9.53
N GLY A 127 31.54 -0.11 -10.20
CA GLY A 127 32.68 -0.75 -10.88
C GLY A 127 33.32 0.14 -11.95
N ASN A 128 32.51 0.99 -12.60
CA ASN A 128 32.95 1.88 -13.67
C ASN A 128 33.36 3.28 -13.18
N PHE A 129 33.43 3.51 -11.86
CA PHE A 129 33.77 4.84 -11.33
C PHE A 129 35.29 5.08 -11.29
N ALA A 130 36.09 4.01 -11.14
CA ALA A 130 37.53 4.09 -11.06
C ALA A 130 38.19 4.35 -12.43
N GLY A 131 39.20 5.22 -12.47
CA GLY A 131 40.03 5.46 -13.66
C GLY A 131 39.49 6.46 -14.68
N GLN A 132 38.34 7.09 -14.43
CA GLN A 132 37.71 8.07 -15.34
C GLN A 132 37.84 9.52 -14.84
N PRO A 133 37.76 10.53 -15.74
CA PRO A 133 37.71 11.93 -15.33
C PRO A 133 36.55 12.16 -14.33
N GLN A 134 36.79 12.99 -13.31
CA GLN A 134 35.78 13.40 -12.33
C GLN A 134 35.22 12.24 -11.46
N ALA A 135 35.98 11.14 -11.31
CA ALA A 135 35.61 10.02 -10.43
C ALA A 135 35.21 10.46 -9.00
N ILE A 136 35.96 11.40 -8.42
CA ILE A 136 35.70 11.94 -7.08
C ILE A 136 34.28 12.53 -6.98
N PHE A 137 33.84 13.27 -8.00
CA PHE A 137 32.52 13.89 -8.02
C PHE A 137 31.39 12.85 -8.14
N CYS A 138 31.63 11.78 -8.90
CA CYS A 138 30.70 10.64 -8.98
C CYS A 138 30.53 9.96 -7.63
N TYR A 139 31.62 9.71 -6.90
CA TYR A 139 31.55 9.14 -5.55
C TYR A 139 30.82 10.04 -4.55
N VAL A 140 31.02 11.36 -4.62
CA VAL A 140 30.32 12.32 -3.75
C VAL A 140 28.81 12.30 -4.00
N ILE A 141 28.38 12.35 -5.27
CA ILE A 141 26.96 12.26 -5.63
C ILE A 141 26.38 10.91 -5.25
N PHE A 142 27.11 9.81 -5.50
CA PHE A 142 26.70 8.46 -5.15
C PHE A 142 26.48 8.30 -3.64
N ILE A 143 27.44 8.71 -2.81
CA ILE A 143 27.31 8.65 -1.34
C ILE A 143 26.16 9.55 -0.86
N GLY A 144 26.03 10.75 -1.44
CA GLY A 144 24.91 11.64 -1.14
C GLY A 144 23.56 11.03 -1.49
N ALA A 145 23.47 10.36 -2.64
CA ALA A 145 22.26 9.71 -3.12
C ALA A 145 21.86 8.51 -2.26
N THR A 146 22.82 7.69 -1.82
CA THR A 146 22.54 6.55 -0.93
C THR A 146 22.12 7.01 0.46
N PHE A 147 22.85 7.96 1.05
CA PHE A 147 22.47 8.54 2.34
C PHE A 147 21.07 9.16 2.30
N PHE A 148 20.79 9.99 1.28
CA PHE A 148 19.50 10.65 1.18
C PHE A 148 18.37 9.66 0.89
N THR A 149 18.51 8.81 -0.12
CA THR A 149 17.42 7.93 -0.56
C THR A 149 17.20 6.77 0.41
N GLN A 150 18.27 6.08 0.83
CA GLN A 150 18.14 4.90 1.68
C GLN A 150 17.95 5.26 3.15
N ILE A 151 18.71 6.21 3.68
CA ILE A 151 18.66 6.53 5.11
C ILE A 151 17.58 7.57 5.43
N THR A 152 17.34 8.55 4.56
CA THR A 152 16.34 9.58 4.86
C THR A 152 14.97 9.20 4.31
N MET A 153 14.87 8.94 3.00
CA MET A 153 13.57 8.72 2.36
C MET A 153 12.92 7.38 2.78
N LEU A 154 13.64 6.26 2.77
CA LEU A 154 13.03 4.98 3.18
C LEU A 154 12.63 4.97 4.67
N ASN A 155 13.41 5.58 5.55
CA ASN A 155 13.05 5.69 6.96
C ASN A 155 11.82 6.59 7.18
N MET A 156 11.70 7.69 6.42
CA MET A 156 10.47 8.50 6.43
C MET A 156 9.26 7.73 5.91
N LEU A 157 9.43 6.92 4.86
CA LEU A 157 8.36 6.08 4.33
C LEU A 157 7.85 5.08 5.37
N ILE A 158 8.74 4.46 6.14
CA ILE A 158 8.36 3.58 7.26
C ILE A 158 7.62 4.35 8.35
N ALA A 159 8.07 5.57 8.70
CA ALA A 159 7.39 6.39 9.69
C ALA A 159 5.95 6.75 9.27
N ILE A 160 5.76 7.19 8.03
CA ILE A 160 4.43 7.49 7.48
C ILE A 160 3.55 6.23 7.49
N MET A 161 4.09 5.08 7.07
CA MET A 161 3.34 3.81 7.13
C MET A 161 2.99 3.40 8.57
N GLY A 162 3.84 3.71 9.54
CA GLY A 162 3.57 3.49 10.97
C GLY A 162 2.36 4.28 11.45
N ASP A 163 2.30 5.57 11.12
CA ASP A 163 1.17 6.44 11.49
C ASP A 163 -0.14 5.97 10.82
N SER A 164 -0.10 5.59 9.54
CA SER A 164 -1.25 5.02 8.83
C SER A 164 -1.73 3.71 9.47
N PHE A 165 -0.78 2.85 9.86
CA PHE A 165 -1.07 1.57 10.49
C PHE A 165 -1.75 1.75 11.84
N GLU A 166 -1.25 2.65 12.68
CA GLU A 166 -1.83 2.96 13.99
C GLU A 166 -3.25 3.53 13.84
N ARG A 167 -3.45 4.48 12.92
CA ARG A 167 -4.77 5.08 12.60
C ARG A 167 -5.81 4.04 12.17
N VAL A 168 -5.40 3.06 11.36
CA VAL A 168 -6.28 1.99 10.88
C VAL A 168 -6.64 1.01 12.00
N ILE A 169 -5.68 0.69 12.87
CA ILE A 169 -5.89 -0.20 14.01
C ILE A 169 -6.85 0.40 15.04
N GLU A 170 -6.69 1.69 15.37
CA GLU A 170 -7.57 2.39 16.31
C GLU A 170 -9.03 2.30 15.88
N ASN A 171 -9.28 2.36 14.57
CA ASN A 171 -10.62 2.33 13.99
C ASN A 171 -11.04 0.95 13.44
N ARG A 172 -10.41 -0.15 13.90
CA ARG A 172 -10.60 -1.49 13.34
C ARG A 172 -12.07 -1.92 13.27
N ASP A 173 -12.81 -1.78 14.37
CA ASP A 173 -14.21 -2.28 14.46
C ASP A 173 -15.17 -1.45 13.61
N VAL A 174 -14.98 -0.12 13.61
CA VAL A 174 -15.75 0.82 12.78
C VAL A 174 -15.48 0.56 11.30
N ASN A 175 -14.21 0.39 10.93
CA ASN A 175 -13.80 0.11 9.55
C ASN A 175 -14.28 -1.26 9.06
N SER A 176 -14.27 -2.27 9.92
CA SER A 176 -14.82 -3.61 9.63
C SER A 176 -16.33 -3.52 9.34
N THR A 177 -17.08 -2.84 10.20
CA THR A 177 -18.53 -2.65 10.02
C THR A 177 -18.84 -1.86 8.74
N LYS A 178 -18.12 -0.76 8.50
CA LYS A 178 -18.24 0.03 7.27
C LYS A 178 -17.92 -0.80 6.02
N MET A 179 -16.91 -1.66 6.09
CA MET A 179 -16.55 -2.52 4.98
C MET A 179 -17.66 -3.53 4.66
N LYS A 180 -18.27 -4.14 5.68
CA LYS A 180 -19.41 -5.06 5.53
C LYS A 180 -20.60 -4.34 4.88
N LEU A 181 -20.95 -3.15 5.34
CA LEU A 181 -22.03 -2.34 4.77
C LEU A 181 -21.77 -1.98 3.30
N ASN A 182 -20.55 -1.55 2.97
CA ASN A 182 -20.18 -1.25 1.58
C ASN A 182 -20.29 -2.50 0.70
N PHE A 183 -19.83 -3.66 1.18
CA PHE A 183 -19.95 -4.91 0.43
C PHE A 183 -21.40 -5.33 0.24
N MET A 184 -22.26 -5.18 1.25
CA MET A 184 -23.71 -5.42 1.14
C MET A 184 -24.35 -4.48 0.12
N ASN A 185 -23.98 -3.20 0.09
CA ASN A 185 -24.46 -2.24 -0.90
C ASN A 185 -24.02 -2.64 -2.33
N ASP A 186 -22.77 -3.07 -2.50
CA ASP A 186 -22.24 -3.53 -3.80
C ASP A 186 -22.97 -4.81 -4.28
N MET A 187 -23.33 -5.72 -3.36
CA MET A 187 -24.10 -6.92 -3.66
C MET A 187 -25.59 -6.66 -3.87
N ALA A 188 -26.17 -5.61 -3.28
CA ALA A 188 -27.60 -5.33 -3.33
C ALA A 188 -28.12 -5.21 -4.77
N GLY A 189 -27.33 -4.63 -5.69
CA GLY A 189 -27.68 -4.53 -7.11
C GLY A 189 -27.70 -5.87 -7.86
N THR A 190 -26.99 -6.89 -7.36
CA THR A 190 -26.97 -8.25 -7.96
C THR A 190 -28.05 -9.14 -7.35
N VAL A 191 -28.32 -8.98 -6.05
CA VAL A 191 -29.36 -9.74 -5.33
C VAL A 191 -30.75 -9.20 -5.62
N GLY A 192 -30.88 -7.90 -5.94
CA GLY A 192 -32.14 -7.21 -6.22
C GLY A 192 -32.76 -7.47 -7.60
N GLN A 193 -32.41 -8.56 -8.31
CA GLN A 193 -33.26 -9.05 -9.39
C GLN A 193 -34.51 -9.68 -8.77
N TYR A 194 -35.45 -8.83 -8.37
CA TYR A 194 -36.80 -9.24 -8.01
C TYR A 194 -37.36 -10.06 -9.18
N SER A 195 -37.61 -11.34 -8.92
CA SER A 195 -38.48 -12.13 -9.77
C SER A 195 -39.81 -11.39 -9.87
N SER A 196 -40.38 -11.30 -11.07
CA SER A 196 -41.68 -10.65 -11.33
C SER A 196 -42.86 -11.32 -10.61
N GLU A 197 -42.62 -12.31 -9.76
CA GLU A 197 -43.61 -13.11 -9.02
C GLU A 197 -43.72 -12.73 -7.53
N ASP A 198 -42.78 -11.95 -6.98
CA ASP A 198 -42.84 -11.50 -5.58
C ASP A 198 -43.49 -10.11 -5.51
N GLU A 199 -44.79 -10.06 -5.18
CA GLU A 199 -45.46 -8.80 -4.85
C GLU A 199 -44.70 -8.11 -3.69
N PRO A 200 -44.24 -6.86 -3.85
CA PRO A 200 -43.46 -6.21 -2.81
C PRO A 200 -44.37 -5.87 -1.63
N GLU A 201 -44.31 -6.68 -0.58
CA GLU A 201 -44.87 -6.32 0.71
C GLU A 201 -44.19 -5.04 1.20
N VAL A 202 -44.93 -3.92 1.20
CA VAL A 202 -44.41 -2.60 1.56
C VAL A 202 -44.30 -2.50 3.07
N PHE A 203 -43.12 -2.84 3.60
CA PHE A 203 -42.79 -2.63 5.01
C PHE A 203 -42.09 -1.28 5.23
N MET A 204 -42.54 -0.52 6.23
CA MET A 204 -41.81 0.65 6.73
C MET A 204 -40.84 0.22 7.82
N PHE A 205 -39.54 0.22 7.51
CA PHE A 205 -38.51 0.00 8.51
C PHE A 205 -38.25 1.30 9.28
N VAL A 206 -38.62 1.33 10.56
CA VAL A 206 -38.29 2.44 11.47
C VAL A 206 -37.04 2.04 12.26
N VAL A 207 -35.89 2.54 11.84
CA VAL A 207 -34.65 2.41 12.62
C VAL A 207 -34.70 3.45 13.73
N LYS A 208 -34.86 3.00 14.98
CA LYS A 208 -34.57 3.84 16.15
C LYS A 208 -33.12 3.59 16.53
N PRO A 209 -32.33 4.63 16.87
CA PRO A 209 -31.09 4.37 17.57
C PRO A 209 -31.46 3.51 18.77
N GLU A 210 -30.67 2.48 19.02
CA GLU A 210 -30.68 1.87 20.34
C GLU A 210 -30.31 3.02 21.28
N GLU A 211 -31.31 3.57 21.96
CA GLU A 211 -31.07 4.13 23.29
C GLU A 211 -30.54 2.93 24.03
N SER A 212 -29.22 2.72 23.95
CA SER A 212 -28.56 2.05 25.03
C SER A 212 -29.10 2.76 26.24
N ASP A 213 -29.77 1.99 27.10
CA ASP A 213 -29.80 2.31 28.52
C ASP A 213 -28.32 2.35 28.93
N VAL A 214 -27.62 3.43 28.55
CA VAL A 214 -26.40 3.89 29.16
C VAL A 214 -26.91 4.27 30.52
N GLN A 215 -26.89 3.27 31.39
CA GLN A 215 -26.90 3.43 32.82
C GLN A 215 -25.62 4.20 33.17
N ASP A 216 -25.58 5.48 32.82
CA ASP A 216 -24.69 6.58 33.25
C ASP A 216 -23.26 6.18 33.65
N GLY A 217 -22.65 5.22 32.94
CA GLY A 217 -21.56 4.42 33.52
C GLY A 217 -20.39 4.07 32.60
N ASP A 218 -20.56 4.09 31.28
CA ASP A 218 -19.51 3.69 30.33
C ASP A 218 -19.47 4.60 29.09
N GLU A 219 -19.72 5.90 29.27
CA GLU A 219 -19.21 6.89 28.32
C GLU A 219 -17.69 6.97 28.52
N TRP A 220 -16.91 6.81 27.45
CA TRP A 220 -15.44 6.86 27.47
C TRP A 220 -14.98 8.24 27.97
N GLU A 221 -14.86 8.40 29.28
CA GLU A 221 -14.05 9.44 29.88
C GLU A 221 -12.60 9.01 29.70
N GLY A 222 -11.91 9.62 28.72
CA GLY A 222 -10.53 9.28 28.37
C GLY A 222 -9.64 9.08 29.60
N SER A 223 -8.66 8.18 29.52
CA SER A 223 -7.93 7.61 30.66
C SER A 223 -7.52 8.60 31.75
N ILE A 224 -7.23 9.85 31.39
CA ILE A 224 -6.90 10.94 32.32
C ILE A 224 -8.09 11.34 33.22
N ASN A 225 -9.32 11.42 32.71
CA ASN A 225 -10.50 11.73 33.53
C ASN A 225 -10.84 10.57 34.47
N LYS A 226 -10.73 9.33 34.00
CA LYS A 226 -10.89 8.13 34.84
C LYS A 226 -9.88 8.09 35.98
N ILE A 227 -8.62 8.46 35.70
CA ILE A 227 -7.56 8.60 36.72
C ILE A 227 -7.86 9.74 37.70
N THR A 228 -8.31 10.90 37.21
CA THR A 228 -8.69 12.04 38.06
C THR A 228 -9.83 11.70 39.00
N ARG A 229 -10.82 10.93 38.53
CA ARG A 229 -11.96 10.48 39.34
C ARG A 229 -11.53 9.51 40.43
N LEU A 230 -10.71 8.52 40.08
CA LEU A 230 -10.16 7.57 41.06
C LEU A 230 -9.30 8.28 42.11
N MET A 231 -8.47 9.25 41.71
CA MET A 231 -7.70 10.04 42.66
C MET A 231 -8.58 10.85 43.62
N HIS A 232 -9.65 11.49 43.15
CA HIS A 232 -10.56 12.23 44.04
C HIS A 232 -11.24 11.28 45.03
N GLN A 233 -11.68 10.12 44.56
CA GLN A 233 -12.35 9.14 45.39
C GLN A 233 -11.42 8.57 46.49
N ASP A 234 -10.15 8.32 46.18
CA ASP A 234 -9.14 7.89 47.16
C ASP A 234 -8.78 9.01 48.16
N ILE A 235 -8.70 10.27 47.70
CA ILE A 235 -8.44 11.44 48.56
C ILE A 235 -9.61 11.68 49.53
N ASP A 236 -10.85 11.56 49.06
CA ASP A 236 -12.04 11.73 49.90
C ASP A 236 -12.12 10.62 50.95
N GLY A 237 -11.83 9.37 50.58
CA GLY A 237 -11.76 8.25 51.52
C GLY A 237 -10.65 8.41 52.56
N LEU A 238 -9.48 8.91 52.17
CA LEU A 238 -8.39 9.24 53.11
C LEU A 238 -8.78 10.37 54.06
N THR A 239 -9.45 11.40 53.56
CA THR A 239 -9.93 12.52 54.36
C THR A 239 -10.94 12.06 55.40
N GLU A 240 -11.88 11.19 55.01
CA GLU A 240 -12.89 10.61 55.91
C GLU A 240 -12.23 9.76 57.02
N VAL A 241 -11.22 8.95 56.68
CA VAL A 241 -10.45 8.15 57.66
C VAL A 241 -9.65 9.04 58.60
N LEU A 242 -9.06 10.13 58.10
CA LEU A 242 -8.33 11.11 58.91
C LEU A 242 -9.27 11.84 59.88
N THR A 243 -10.45 12.27 59.44
CA THR A 243 -11.46 12.86 60.34
C THR A 243 -11.93 11.87 61.41
N LYS A 244 -12.21 10.61 61.03
CA LYS A 244 -12.60 9.56 62.01
C LYS A 244 -11.50 9.23 63.01
N ARG A 245 -10.22 9.37 62.64
CA ARG A 245 -9.10 9.21 63.58
C ARG A 245 -8.91 10.42 64.46
N ASN A 246 -9.10 11.63 63.93
CA ASN A 246 -9.01 12.87 64.70
C ASN A 246 -10.12 12.94 65.78
N ASP A 247 -11.35 12.53 65.43
CA ASP A 247 -12.47 12.45 66.38
C ASP A 247 -12.29 11.38 67.47
N LYS A 248 -11.42 10.38 67.23
CA LYS A 248 -11.06 9.36 68.24
C LYS A 248 -9.92 9.79 69.15
N LEU A 249 -9.24 10.90 68.85
CA LEU A 249 -8.11 11.42 69.60
C LEU A 249 -8.48 12.64 70.47
N GLN A 250 -9.69 13.16 70.33
CA GLN A 250 -10.31 14.13 71.26
C GLN A 250 -11.17 13.42 72.31
#